data_AF-A0AB37UBN3-F1
#
_entry.id   AF-A0AB37UBN3-F1
#
_cell.length_a   1.000
_cell.length_b   1.000
_cell.length_c   1.000
_cell.angle_alpha   90.00
_cell.angle_beta   90.00
_cell.angle_gamma   90.00
#
_symmetry.space_group_name_H-M   'P 1'
#
loop_
_entity.id
_entity.type
_entity.pdbx_description
1 polymer ?
#
loop_
_entity_poly.entity_id
_entity_poly.type
_entity_poly.pdbx_seq_one_letter_code
_entity_poly.pdbx_strand_id
1 'polypeptide(L)'
;MLGIVPGVSFFLEDIQVTKQQGFSRFNLAGYYPRKYRGKVEPSGWYLLTNLSSLKAALQAFKQRSGIEAMFKDCKTGGYNLEASHTTNERLIALIL
;
A
#
# COMPACT_ATOMS: atom_id res chain seq x y z
N MET A 1 -2.19 5.36 -24.60
CA MET A 1 -2.29 4.73 -23.27
C MET A 1 -1.00 5.09 -22.51
N LEU A 2 -1.08 5.68 -21.32
CA LEU A 2 0.09 5.91 -20.45
C LEU A 2 0.61 4.55 -19.99
N GLY A 3 1.26 3.79 -20.87
CA GLY A 3 1.79 2.47 -20.55
C GLY A 3 3.04 2.61 -19.72
N ILE A 4 3.04 2.08 -18.50
CA ILE A 4 4.23 2.04 -17.66
C ILE A 4 5.04 0.78 -17.96
N VAL A 5 6.33 0.95 -18.25
CA VAL A 5 7.28 -0.13 -18.53
C VAL A 5 8.42 -0.11 -17.51
N PRO A 6 9.13 -1.24 -17.29
CA PRO A 6 10.18 -1.30 -16.29
C PRO A 6 11.24 -0.19 -16.45
N GLY A 7 11.50 0.55 -15.37
CA GLY A 7 12.45 1.66 -15.34
C GLY A 7 11.81 3.04 -15.56
N VAL A 8 10.49 3.12 -15.79
CA VAL A 8 9.77 4.38 -15.93
C VAL A 8 9.15 4.81 -14.61
N SER A 9 9.25 6.10 -14.32
CA SER A 9 8.54 6.75 -13.24
C SER A 9 8.09 8.15 -13.64
N PHE A 10 6.91 8.56 -13.20
CA PHE A 10 6.37 9.90 -13.47
C PHE A 10 5.43 10.35 -12.35
N PHE A 11 5.15 11.65 -12.32
CA PHE A 11 4.23 12.27 -11.38
C PHE A 11 3.38 13.29 -12.12
N LEU A 12 2.06 13.15 -12.04
CA LEU A 12 1.10 14.09 -12.62
C LEU A 12 0.33 14.73 -11.49
N GLU A 13 0.29 16.06 -11.48
CA GLU A 13 -0.36 16.84 -10.44
C GLU A 13 -1.76 17.28 -10.89
N ASP A 14 -2.67 17.43 -9.93
CA ASP A 14 -4.03 17.97 -10.12
C ASP A 14 -4.81 17.33 -11.29
N ILE A 15 -4.71 16.01 -11.42
CA ILE A 15 -5.46 15.27 -12.41
C ILE A 15 -6.89 14.99 -11.92
N GLN A 16 -7.84 15.06 -12.85
CA GLN A 16 -9.23 14.68 -12.61
C GLN A 16 -9.41 13.21 -12.99
N VAL A 17 -9.74 12.37 -12.01
CA VAL A 17 -9.81 10.89 -12.17
C VAL A 17 -11.24 10.37 -11.99
N THR A 18 -12.21 11.26 -11.83
CA THR A 18 -13.55 10.93 -11.35
C THR A 18 -14.48 10.69 -12.52
N LYS A 19 -15.28 9.62 -12.47
CA LYS A 19 -16.41 9.42 -13.40
C LYS A 19 -17.68 10.15 -12.93
N GLN A 20 -17.78 10.43 -11.63
CA GLN A 20 -18.91 11.10 -10.99
C GLN A 20 -18.48 12.49 -10.49
N GLN A 21 -19.42 13.43 -10.48
CA GLN A 21 -19.24 14.76 -9.89
C GLN A 21 -19.15 14.68 -8.36
N GLY A 22 -18.31 15.51 -7.75
CA GLY A 22 -18.22 15.67 -6.28
C GLY A 22 -16.87 15.33 -5.64
N PHE A 23 -15.90 14.84 -6.40
CA PHE A 23 -14.55 14.54 -5.89
C PHE A 23 -13.53 15.58 -6.38
N SER A 24 -12.58 15.91 -5.52
CA SER A 24 -11.50 16.85 -5.82
C SER A 24 -10.50 16.27 -6.83
N ARG A 25 -9.57 17.11 -7.29
CA ARG A 25 -8.42 16.68 -8.09
C ARG A 25 -7.42 15.94 -7.19
N PHE A 26 -6.61 15.08 -7.79
CA PHE A 26 -5.61 14.27 -7.11
C PHE A 26 -4.32 14.23 -7.92
N ASN A 27 -3.22 13.85 -7.28
CA ASN A 27 -1.97 13.55 -7.96
C ASN A 27 -1.91 12.06 -8.32
N LEU A 28 -1.21 11.75 -9.41
CA LEU A 28 -0.97 10.39 -9.88
C LEU A 28 0.52 10.12 -9.98
N ALA A 29 0.98 9.16 -9.19
CA ALA A 29 2.33 8.63 -9.28
C ALA A 29 2.32 7.34 -10.11
N GLY A 30 3.12 7.32 -11.19
CA GLY A 30 3.45 6.12 -11.93
C GLY A 30 4.86 5.64 -11.54
N TYR A 31 5.01 4.37 -11.18
CA TYR A 31 6.33 3.79 -10.90
C TYR A 31 6.42 2.32 -11.30
N TYR A 32 7.39 1.98 -12.15
CA TYR A 32 7.76 0.59 -12.41
C TYR A 32 9.27 0.45 -12.20
N PRO A 33 9.73 -0.27 -11.15
CA PRO A 33 11.15 -0.51 -10.95
C PRO A 33 11.78 -1.20 -12.17
N ARG A 34 13.03 -0.86 -12.46
CA ARG A 34 13.80 -1.50 -13.52
C ARG A 34 14.01 -2.98 -13.19
N LYS A 35 14.01 -3.82 -14.23
CA LYS A 35 14.44 -5.22 -14.09
C LYS A 35 15.90 -5.24 -13.59
N TYR A 36 16.17 -5.93 -12.48
CA TYR A 36 17.53 -6.07 -11.96
C TYR A 36 17.79 -7.52 -11.56
N ARG A 37 18.88 -8.10 -12.08
CA ARG A 37 19.31 -9.49 -11.80
C ARG A 37 18.17 -10.52 -11.94
N GLY A 38 17.35 -10.39 -12.99
CA GLY A 38 16.21 -11.28 -13.25
C GLY A 38 14.99 -11.06 -12.34
N LYS A 39 15.08 -10.23 -11.30
CA LYS A 39 13.93 -9.86 -10.46
C LYS A 39 13.18 -8.68 -11.08
N VAL A 40 11.88 -8.86 -11.23
CA VAL A 40 10.97 -7.90 -11.85
C VAL A 40 9.68 -7.93 -11.05
N GLU A 41 9.18 -6.75 -10.67
CA GLU A 41 7.83 -6.66 -10.14
C GLU A 41 6.82 -7.08 -11.22
N PRO A 42 5.82 -7.91 -10.89
CA PRO A 42 4.88 -8.44 -11.87
C PRO A 42 4.12 -7.33 -12.62
N SER A 43 3.97 -6.16 -12.02
CA SER A 43 3.35 -4.98 -12.64
C SER A 43 3.92 -3.67 -12.11
N GLY A 44 3.88 -2.62 -12.93
CA GLY A 44 4.09 -1.24 -12.45
C GLY A 44 2.93 -0.74 -11.60
N TRP A 45 3.18 0.28 -10.81
CA TRP A 45 2.21 0.88 -9.89
C TRP A 45 1.68 2.20 -10.45
N TYR A 46 0.37 2.39 -10.31
CA TYR A 46 -0.30 3.69 -10.43
C TYR A 46 -0.91 4.00 -9.08
N LEU A 47 -0.47 5.08 -8.45
CA LEU A 47 -0.89 5.49 -7.12
C LEU A 47 -1.60 6.82 -7.21
N LEU A 48 -2.88 6.83 -6.87
CA LEU A 48 -3.64 8.04 -6.67
C LEU A 48 -3.34 8.58 -5.27
N THR A 49 -2.95 9.84 -5.16
CA THR A 49 -2.45 10.40 -3.90
C THR A 49 -2.71 11.91 -3.80
N ASN A 50 -2.81 12.41 -2.57
CA ASN A 50 -2.80 13.83 -2.24
C ASN A 50 -1.40 14.30 -1.76
N LEU A 51 -0.40 13.40 -1.78
CA LEU A 51 0.97 13.75 -1.43
C LEU A 51 1.60 14.62 -2.52
N SER A 52 2.53 15.49 -2.13
CA SER A 52 3.12 16.51 -3.01
C SER A 52 4.27 16.03 -3.89
N SER A 53 4.70 14.76 -3.78
CA SER A 53 5.80 14.25 -4.60
C SER A 53 5.74 12.75 -4.84
N LEU A 54 6.32 12.32 -5.96
CA LEU A 54 6.56 10.92 -6.28
C LEU A 54 7.31 10.19 -5.16
N LYS A 55 8.35 10.81 -4.59
CA LYS A 55 9.16 10.20 -3.54
C LYS A 55 8.33 9.90 -2.30
N ALA A 56 7.53 10.87 -1.84
CA ALA A 56 6.65 10.70 -0.68
C ALA A 56 5.60 9.60 -0.95
N ALA A 57 4.96 9.62 -2.12
CA ALA A 57 3.99 8.61 -2.52
C ALA A 57 4.57 7.18 -2.52
N LEU A 58 5.78 7.01 -3.07
CA LEU A 58 6.45 5.71 -3.11
C LEU A 58 6.92 5.24 -1.74
N GLN A 59 7.41 6.14 -0.88
CA GLN A 59 7.81 5.79 0.47
C GLN A 59 6.61 5.30 1.29
N ALA A 60 5.52 6.07 1.28
CA ALA A 60 4.28 5.69 1.96
C ALA A 60 3.74 4.35 1.45
N PHE A 61 3.69 4.16 0.12
CA PHE A 61 3.19 2.92 -0.47
C PHE A 61 4.07 1.71 -0.12
N LYS A 62 5.39 1.84 -0.10
CA LYS A 62 6.29 0.73 0.28
C LYS A 62 6.12 0.32 1.74
N GLN A 63 5.87 1.28 2.64
CA GLN A 63 5.67 1.03 4.06
C GLN A 63 4.33 0.37 4.39
N ARG A 64 3.36 0.35 3.47
CA ARG A 64 2.03 -0.24 3.70
C ARG A 64 2.09 -1.71 4.14
N SER A 65 3.12 -2.44 3.73
CA SER A 65 3.34 -3.85 4.10
C SER A 65 3.65 -4.03 5.59
N GLY A 66 4.03 -2.97 6.31
CA GLY A 66 4.33 -3.03 7.74
C GLY A 66 3.14 -3.51 8.59
N ILE A 67 1.89 -3.24 8.17
CA ILE A 67 0.70 -3.73 8.88
C ILE A 67 0.54 -5.25 8.81
N GLU A 68 1.14 -5.91 7.81
CA GLU A 68 1.06 -7.37 7.65
C GLU A 68 1.77 -8.09 8.80
N ALA A 69 2.81 -7.49 9.39
CA ALA A 69 3.45 -8.02 10.59
C ALA A 69 2.47 -8.03 11.78
N MET A 70 1.76 -6.92 12.00
CA MET A 70 0.70 -6.85 13.03
C MET A 70 -0.39 -7.88 12.77
N PHE A 71 -0.86 -8.03 11.52
CA PHE A 71 -1.87 -9.04 11.19
C PHE A 71 -1.37 -10.47 11.45
N LYS A 72 -0.10 -10.75 11.16
CA LYS A 72 0.50 -12.05 11.45
C LYS A 72 0.55 -12.32 12.96
N ASP A 73 0.97 -11.34 13.76
CA ASP A 73 1.06 -11.46 15.21
C ASP A 73 -0.31 -11.68 15.85
N CYS A 74 -1.35 -10.98 15.38
CA CYS A 74 -2.72 -11.19 15.85
C CYS A 74 -3.28 -12.58 15.50
N LYS A 75 -2.88 -13.16 14.36
CA LYS A 75 -3.51 -14.40 13.85
C LYS A 75 -2.82 -15.67 14.31
N THR A 76 -1.55 -15.85 13.95
CA THR A 76 -0.83 -17.14 14.09
C THR A 76 0.58 -16.99 14.62
N GLY A 77 1.18 -15.79 14.53
CA GLY A 77 2.56 -15.55 14.94
C GLY A 77 2.73 -15.30 16.43
N GLY A 78 1.79 -14.59 17.06
CA GLY A 78 1.87 -14.16 18.46
C GLY A 78 0.64 -14.59 19.26
N TYR A 79 -0.30 -13.66 19.45
CA TYR A 79 -1.49 -13.83 20.30
C TYR A 79 -2.41 -14.98 19.90
N ASN A 80 -2.25 -15.48 18.67
CA ASN A 80 -2.99 -16.62 18.12
C ASN A 80 -4.51 -16.48 18.31
N LEU A 81 -5.05 -15.27 18.04
CA LEU A 81 -6.44 -14.93 18.34
C LEU A 81 -7.44 -15.83 17.60
N GLU A 82 -7.03 -16.45 16.49
CA GLU A 82 -7.87 -17.35 15.72
C GLU A 82 -8.05 -18.72 16.39
N ALA A 83 -7.09 -19.18 17.21
CA ALA A 83 -7.14 -20.49 17.86
C ALA A 83 -7.30 -20.43 19.38
N SER A 84 -7.15 -19.25 20.00
CA SER A 84 -7.13 -19.11 21.47
C SER A 84 -8.50 -19.30 22.14
N HIS A 85 -9.62 -19.30 21.38
CA HIS A 85 -11.00 -19.45 21.88
C HIS A 85 -11.30 -18.62 23.15
N THR A 86 -10.66 -17.48 23.30
CA THR A 86 -10.68 -16.72 24.57
C THR A 86 -12.01 -16.00 24.79
N THR A 87 -12.52 -16.07 26.02
CA THR A 87 -13.65 -15.26 26.51
C THR A 87 -13.24 -13.80 26.67
N ASN A 88 -14.22 -12.89 26.79
CA ASN A 88 -13.96 -11.44 26.88
C ASN A 88 -12.89 -11.07 27.92
N GLU A 89 -12.93 -11.61 29.15
CA GLU A 89 -11.90 -11.27 30.15
C GLU A 89 -10.50 -11.77 29.76
N ARG A 90 -10.40 -12.96 29.16
CA ARG A 90 -9.12 -13.53 28.72
C ARG A 90 -8.55 -12.84 27.49
N LEU A 91 -9.42 -12.34 26.61
CA LEU A 91 -9.00 -11.54 25.46
C LEU A 91 -8.41 -10.20 25.92
N ILE A 92 -9.03 -9.55 26.91
CA ILE A 92 -8.51 -8.30 27.49
C ILE A 92 -7.10 -8.52 28.08
N ALA A 93 -6.90 -9.62 28.81
CA ALA A 93 -5.59 -9.96 29.39
C ALA A 93 -4.51 -10.36 28.37
N LEU A 94 -4.89 -10.70 27.13
CA LEU A 94 -3.93 -10.99 26.05
C LEU A 94 -3.48 -9.72 25.32
N ILE A 95 -4.32 -8.69 25.28
CA ILE A 95 -4.06 -7.46 24.51
C ILE A 95 -3.39 -6.37 25.37
N LEU A 96 -3.64 -6.36 26.68
CA LEU A 96 -3.12 -5.38 27.66
C LEU A 96 -1.94 -5.95 28.45
#